data_AF-A0A640TZM8-F1
#
_entry.id   AF-A0A640TZM8-F1
#
_cell.length_a   1.000
_cell.length_b   1.000
_cell.length_c   1.000
_cell.angle_alpha   90.00
_cell.angle_beta   90.00
_cell.angle_gamma   90.00
#
_symmetry.space_group_name_H-M   'P 1'
#
loop_
_entity.id
_entity.type
_entity.pdbx_description
1 polymer ?
#
loop_
_entity_poly.entity_id
_entity_poly.type
_entity_poly.pdbx_seq_one_letter_code
_entity_poly.pdbx_strand_id
1 'polypeptide(L)'
;MALTNIDDEALTFSPHDFRRIFVTDAIMNGLLPHIAQVICGHKGIDTTIGYKAVHPTESIEAHRAFIARRRSARPSEEYRIPTEEDWDAFLAHFEKRKASIGTCARAFGTPCIHKHACVLAADARSSDLTPPNGHGLPRSATT
;
A
#
# COMPACT_ATOMS: atom_id res chain seq x y z
N MET A 1 -32.10 -7.07 -28.45
CA MET A 1 -31.24 -7.45 -27.31
C MET A 1 -30.36 -6.23 -27.03
N ALA A 2 -30.58 -5.56 -25.90
CA ALA A 2 -29.77 -4.41 -25.48
C ALA A 2 -28.57 -4.89 -24.66
N LEU A 3 -27.47 -4.13 -24.67
CA LEU A 3 -26.33 -4.41 -23.80
C LEU A 3 -26.68 -3.97 -22.37
N THR A 4 -26.42 -4.82 -21.39
CA THR A 4 -26.67 -4.55 -19.96
C THR A 4 -25.36 -4.48 -19.17
N ASN A 5 -25.37 -3.80 -18.04
CA ASN A 5 -24.25 -3.78 -17.08
C ASN A 5 -24.27 -5.04 -16.19
N ILE A 6 -23.38 -5.11 -15.19
CA ILE A 6 -23.29 -6.26 -14.27
C ILE A 6 -24.51 -6.41 -13.34
N ASP A 7 -25.29 -5.34 -13.21
CA ASP A 7 -26.52 -5.27 -12.41
C ASP A 7 -27.79 -5.44 -13.28
N ASP A 8 -27.63 -5.93 -14.51
CA ASP A 8 -28.68 -6.13 -15.53
C ASP A 8 -29.40 -4.84 -16.01
N GLU A 9 -28.85 -3.66 -15.73
CA GLU A 9 -29.40 -2.39 -16.20
C GLU A 9 -28.97 -2.11 -17.65
N ALA A 10 -29.86 -1.55 -18.46
CA ALA A 10 -29.56 -1.21 -19.84
C ALA A 10 -28.49 -0.11 -19.94
N LEU A 11 -27.44 -0.37 -20.72
CA LEU A 11 -26.39 0.62 -20.97
C LEU A 11 -26.91 1.77 -21.84
N THR A 12 -26.63 2.99 -21.40
CA THR A 12 -26.89 4.20 -22.19
C THR A 12 -25.57 4.71 -22.76
N PHE A 13 -25.53 4.88 -24.08
CA PHE A 13 -24.35 5.38 -24.79
C PHE A 13 -24.57 6.82 -25.23
N SER A 14 -23.54 7.65 -25.05
CA SER A 14 -23.48 8.99 -25.60
C SER A 14 -22.54 9.04 -26.81
N PRO A 15 -22.66 10.05 -27.69
CA PRO A 15 -21.67 10.29 -28.75
C PRO A 15 -20.23 10.41 -28.25
N HIS A 16 -20.03 10.83 -27.00
CA HIS A 16 -18.72 10.93 -26.37
C HIS A 16 -18.07 9.56 -26.16
N ASP A 17 -18.85 8.53 -25.84
CA ASP A 17 -18.35 7.16 -25.61
C ASP A 17 -17.81 6.55 -26.90
N PHE A 18 -18.50 6.75 -28.01
CA PHE A 18 -18.01 6.33 -29.33
C PHE A 18 -16.72 7.03 -29.73
N ARG A 19 -16.58 8.33 -29.38
CA ARG A 19 -15.33 9.05 -29.61
C ARG A 19 -14.18 8.48 -28.76
N ARG A 20 -14.44 8.10 -27.50
CA ARG A 20 -13.44 7.43 -26.64
C ARG A 20 -13.01 6.09 -27.22
N ILE A 21 -13.96 5.25 -27.64
CA ILE A 21 -13.70 3.95 -28.25
C ILE A 21 -12.87 4.11 -29.52
N PHE A 22 -13.29 5.00 -30.43
CA PHE A 22 -12.58 5.26 -31.68
C PHE A 22 -11.14 5.73 -31.47
N VAL A 23 -10.92 6.75 -30.63
CA VAL A 23 -9.57 7.31 -30.40
C VAL A 23 -8.67 6.27 -29.72
N THR A 24 -9.21 5.52 -28.76
CA THR A 24 -8.47 4.45 -28.08
C THR A 24 -8.05 3.38 -29.08
N ASP A 25 -8.99 2.84 -29.86
CA ASP A 25 -8.71 1.77 -30.83
C ASP A 25 -7.74 2.23 -31.93
N ALA A 26 -7.96 3.41 -32.51
CA ALA A 26 -7.10 3.93 -33.57
C ALA A 26 -5.64 4.07 -33.10
N ILE A 27 -5.42 4.65 -31.90
CA ILE A 27 -4.06 4.82 -31.36
C ILE A 27 -3.44 3.48 -30.98
N MET A 28 -4.21 2.55 -30.42
CA MET A 28 -3.71 1.22 -30.08
C MET A 28 -3.32 0.40 -31.31
N ASN A 29 -3.95 0.64 -32.45
CA ASN A 29 -3.62 0.02 -33.74
C ASN A 29 -2.60 0.84 -34.57
N GLY A 30 -1.83 1.72 -33.93
CA GLY A 30 -0.68 2.39 -34.53
C GLY A 30 -0.95 3.77 -35.15
N LEU A 31 -2.16 4.31 -35.04
CA LEU A 31 -2.40 5.70 -35.45
C LEU A 31 -1.68 6.66 -34.49
N LEU A 32 -0.85 7.54 -35.04
CA LEU A 32 -0.16 8.53 -34.21
C LEU A 32 -1.17 9.51 -33.57
N PRO A 33 -1.02 9.88 -32.28
CA PRO A 33 -1.99 10.70 -31.57
C PRO A 33 -2.30 12.06 -32.21
N HIS A 34 -1.34 12.68 -32.90
CA HIS A 34 -1.56 13.94 -33.60
C HIS A 34 -2.40 13.78 -34.88
N ILE A 35 -2.44 12.59 -35.49
CA ILE A 35 -3.32 12.31 -36.63
C ILE A 35 -4.75 12.08 -36.11
N ALA A 36 -4.90 11.31 -35.03
CA ALA A 36 -6.18 11.15 -34.35
C ALA A 36 -6.76 12.51 -33.90
N GLN A 37 -5.91 13.44 -33.46
CA GLN A 37 -6.30 14.81 -33.13
C GLN A 37 -6.93 15.54 -34.31
N VAL A 38 -6.32 15.46 -35.50
CA VAL A 38 -6.84 16.08 -36.72
C VAL A 38 -8.18 15.47 -37.12
N ILE A 39 -8.30 14.14 -37.09
CA ILE A 39 -9.55 13.43 -37.41
C ILE A 39 -10.69 13.86 -36.48
N CYS A 40 -10.40 13.99 -35.18
CA CYS A 40 -11.40 14.41 -34.19
C CYS A 40 -11.63 15.92 -34.13
N GLY A 41 -10.90 16.72 -34.91
CA GLY A 41 -11.02 18.19 -34.93
C GLY A 41 -10.62 18.83 -33.59
N HIS A 42 -9.71 18.22 -32.84
CA HIS A 42 -9.29 18.72 -31.53
C HIS A 42 -8.24 19.83 -31.69
N LYS A 43 -8.40 20.92 -30.93
CA LYS A 43 -7.47 22.07 -30.94
C LYS A 43 -6.10 21.73 -30.35
N GLY A 44 -6.05 20.78 -29.42
CA GLY A 44 -4.83 20.37 -28.74
C GLY A 44 -4.73 18.86 -28.62
N ILE A 45 -3.50 18.36 -28.52
CA ILE A 45 -3.21 16.94 -28.39
C ILE A 45 -3.73 16.39 -27.05
N ASP A 46 -3.71 17.19 -25.99
CA ASP A 46 -4.17 16.79 -24.65
C ASP A 46 -5.64 16.37 -24.65
N THR A 47 -6.48 17.03 -25.45
CA THR A 47 -7.89 16.62 -25.61
C THR A 47 -7.97 15.21 -26.20
N THR A 48 -7.18 14.91 -27.24
CA THR A 48 -7.12 13.59 -27.87
C THR A 48 -6.56 12.53 -26.93
N ILE A 49 -5.51 12.85 -26.16
CA ILE A 49 -4.96 11.96 -25.15
C ILE A 49 -6.00 11.68 -24.05
N GLY A 50 -6.84 12.65 -23.68
CA GLY A 50 -7.95 12.44 -22.74
C GLY A 50 -9.02 11.44 -23.20
N TYR A 51 -9.19 11.26 -24.52
CA TYR A 51 -10.06 10.21 -25.08
C TYR A 51 -9.41 8.82 -25.09
N LYS A 52 -8.07 8.74 -24.96
CA LYS A 52 -7.32 7.49 -24.90
C LYS A 52 -7.45 6.90 -23.48
N ALA A 53 -8.41 6.00 -23.30
CA ALA A 53 -8.61 5.27 -22.05
C ALA A 53 -7.68 4.06 -21.96
N VAL A 54 -6.36 4.28 -22.03
CA VAL A 54 -5.38 3.20 -21.97
C VAL A 54 -4.62 3.30 -20.65
N HIS A 55 -4.99 2.44 -19.71
CA HIS A 55 -3.99 1.97 -18.74
C HIS A 55 -3.08 1.01 -19.52
N PRO A 56 -1.79 1.33 -19.72
CA PRO A 56 -0.92 0.44 -20.46
C PRO A 56 -0.72 -0.81 -19.60
N THR A 57 -1.36 -1.91 -19.99
CA THR A 57 -1.18 -3.23 -19.34
C THR A 57 0.31 -3.53 -19.19
N GLU A 58 1.09 -3.26 -20.23
CA GLU A 58 2.55 -3.37 -20.23
C GLU A 58 3.24 -2.54 -19.14
N SER A 59 2.79 -1.32 -18.86
CA SER A 59 3.38 -0.50 -17.79
C SER A 59 3.05 -1.03 -16.40
N ILE A 60 1.81 -1.53 -16.21
CA ILE A 60 1.39 -2.16 -14.95
C ILE A 60 2.17 -3.46 -14.75
N GLU A 61 2.28 -4.29 -15.77
CA GLU A 61 3.02 -5.56 -15.74
C GLU A 61 4.51 -5.35 -15.56
N ALA A 62 5.12 -4.40 -16.26
CA ALA A 62 6.52 -4.04 -16.08
C ALA A 62 6.79 -3.57 -14.64
N HIS A 63 5.90 -2.75 -14.08
CA HIS A 63 6.00 -2.31 -12.68
C HIS A 63 5.84 -3.48 -11.71
N ARG A 64 4.83 -4.34 -11.89
CA ARG A 64 4.64 -5.56 -11.07
C ARG A 64 5.86 -6.47 -11.12
N ALA A 65 6.40 -6.71 -12.31
CA ALA A 65 7.59 -7.52 -12.51
C ALA A 65 8.83 -6.90 -11.84
N PHE A 66 8.97 -5.58 -11.89
CA PHE A 66 10.02 -4.86 -11.16
C PHE A 66 9.92 -5.09 -9.64
N ILE A 67 8.72 -4.94 -9.05
CA ILE A 67 8.51 -5.20 -7.63
C ILE A 67 8.79 -6.66 -7.28
N ALA A 68 8.31 -7.61 -8.09
CA ALA A 68 8.53 -9.04 -7.88
C ALA A 68 10.02 -9.41 -7.85
N ARG A 69 10.82 -8.90 -8.81
CA ARG A 69 12.28 -9.09 -8.84
C ARG A 69 12.95 -8.58 -7.56
N ARG A 70 12.55 -7.40 -7.09
CA ARG A 70 13.10 -6.83 -5.85
C ARG A 70 12.73 -7.66 -4.61
N ARG A 71 11.50 -8.17 -4.55
CA ARG A 71 11.07 -9.06 -3.46
C ARG A 71 11.85 -10.37 -3.48
N SER A 72 12.12 -10.94 -4.65
CA SER A 72 12.90 -12.17 -4.78
C SER A 72 14.36 -12.04 -4.35
N ALA A 73 14.93 -10.83 -4.43
CA ALA A 73 16.31 -10.57 -4.02
C ALA A 73 16.46 -10.27 -2.53
N ARG A 74 15.36 -10.04 -1.79
CA ARG A 74 15.42 -9.83 -0.33
C ARG A 74 15.50 -11.18 0.39
N PRO A 75 16.33 -11.31 1.45
CA PRO A 75 16.36 -12.51 2.28
C PRO A 75 14.96 -12.91 2.74
N SER A 76 14.62 -14.18 2.62
CA SER A 76 13.29 -14.70 2.99
C SER A 76 12.94 -14.47 4.47
N GLU A 77 13.96 -14.40 5.33
CA GLU A 77 13.87 -14.09 6.76
C GLU A 77 13.11 -12.77 7.02
N GLU A 78 13.26 -11.76 6.16
CA GLU A 78 12.60 -10.46 6.32
C GLU A 78 11.08 -10.49 6.03
N TYR A 79 10.60 -11.55 5.38
CA TYR A 79 9.18 -11.76 5.09
C TYR A 79 8.51 -12.74 6.06
N ARG A 80 9.24 -13.22 7.08
CA ARG A 80 8.67 -14.06 8.14
C ARG A 80 7.56 -13.30 8.85
N ILE A 81 6.43 -13.98 9.05
CA ILE A 81 5.37 -13.51 9.95
C ILE A 81 5.92 -13.64 11.39
N PRO A 82 5.99 -12.55 12.18
CA PRO A 82 6.48 -12.60 13.55
C PRO A 82 5.65 -13.57 14.40
N THR A 83 6.29 -14.37 15.26
CA THR A 83 5.55 -15.22 16.20
C THR A 83 5.00 -14.41 17.37
N GLU A 84 4.14 -15.03 18.17
CA GLU A 84 3.60 -14.39 19.38
C GLU A 84 4.72 -14.02 20.36
N GLU A 85 5.77 -14.84 20.48
CA GLU A 85 6.95 -14.52 21.29
C GLU A 85 7.74 -13.33 20.73
N ASP A 86 7.86 -13.22 19.40
CA ASP A 86 8.49 -12.07 18.73
C ASP A 86 7.69 -10.78 19.01
N TRP A 87 6.36 -10.87 18.99
CA TRP A 87 5.47 -9.77 19.35
C TRP A 87 5.56 -9.37 20.81
N ASP A 88 5.57 -10.34 21.73
CA ASP A 88 5.74 -10.10 23.16
C ASP A 88 7.10 -9.45 23.45
N ALA A 89 8.17 -9.91 22.80
CA ALA A 89 9.50 -9.31 22.90
C ALA A 89 9.52 -7.87 22.35
N PHE A 90 8.85 -7.62 21.23
CA PHE A 90 8.72 -6.30 20.62
C PHE A 90 7.96 -5.33 21.53
N LEU A 91 6.81 -5.72 22.08
CA LEU A 91 6.02 -4.89 22.99
C LEU A 91 6.76 -4.65 24.31
N ALA A 92 7.35 -5.70 24.87
CA ALA A 92 8.18 -5.62 26.05
C ALA A 92 9.37 -4.66 25.90
N HIS A 93 9.93 -4.51 24.69
CA HIS A 93 11.04 -3.57 24.44
C HIS A 93 10.65 -2.11 24.68
N PHE A 94 9.41 -1.71 24.40
CA PHE A 94 8.91 -0.36 24.64
C PHE A 94 8.39 -0.17 26.07
N GLU A 95 7.82 -1.22 26.68
CA GLU A 95 7.29 -1.16 28.04
C GLU A 95 8.39 -1.25 29.12
N LYS A 96 9.47 -2.00 28.87
CA LYS A 96 10.52 -2.29 29.88
C LYS A 96 11.61 -1.22 29.98
N ARG A 97 11.66 -0.22 29.09
CA ARG A 97 12.65 0.87 29.15
C ARG A 97 12.04 2.20 29.61
N LYS A 98 12.09 2.44 30.92
CA LYS A 98 11.95 3.79 31.49
C LYS A 98 13.32 4.46 31.57
N ALA A 99 13.40 5.66 31.01
CA ALA A 99 14.43 6.64 31.28
C ALA A 99 14.05 7.45 32.53
N SER A 100 15.03 8.05 33.21
CA SER A 100 14.80 8.96 34.36
C SER A 100 13.86 10.13 34.06
N ILE A 101 13.63 10.43 32.77
CA ILE A 101 12.81 11.54 32.24
C ILE A 101 11.54 11.05 31.49
N GLY A 102 11.35 9.76 31.27
CA GLY A 102 10.17 9.26 30.53
C GLY A 102 10.39 7.92 29.83
N THR A 103 9.57 7.60 28.82
CA THR A 103 9.67 6.32 28.07
C THR A 103 10.74 6.42 26.97
N CYS A 104 11.58 5.39 26.83
CA CYS A 104 12.59 5.34 25.77
C CYS A 104 11.95 4.95 24.42
N ALA A 105 11.87 5.88 23.46
CA ALA A 105 11.27 5.66 22.14
C ALA A 105 12.24 5.06 21.08
N ARG A 106 13.27 4.33 21.50
CA ARG A 106 14.31 3.86 20.58
C ARG A 106 13.87 2.63 19.79
N ALA A 107 14.27 2.56 18.52
CA ALA A 107 13.96 1.45 17.63
C ALA A 107 14.34 0.07 18.23
N PHE A 108 13.46 -0.91 18.01
CA PHE A 108 13.62 -2.32 18.40
C PHE A 108 14.98 -2.86 17.92
N GLY A 109 15.67 -3.62 18.79
CA GLY A 109 16.96 -4.25 18.46
C GLY A 109 18.21 -3.34 18.50
N THR A 110 18.09 -2.06 18.87
CA THR A 110 19.27 -1.15 18.93
C THR A 110 19.85 -0.99 20.36
N PRO A 111 21.18 -1.00 20.53
CA PRO A 111 21.82 -0.88 21.85
C PRO A 111 21.63 0.52 22.43
N CYS A 112 21.33 0.65 23.72
CA CYS A 112 21.20 1.96 24.36
C CYS A 112 22.57 2.52 24.79
N ILE A 113 22.92 3.72 24.33
CA ILE A 113 24.16 4.41 24.73
C ILE A 113 24.07 5.04 26.13
N HIS A 114 22.85 5.20 26.67
CA HIS A 114 22.60 5.81 27.97
C HIS A 114 22.72 4.77 29.10
N LYS A 115 23.90 4.15 29.21
CA LYS A 115 24.21 3.04 30.15
C LYS A 115 23.65 3.18 31.57
N HIS A 116 23.43 4.41 32.06
CA HIS A 116 22.91 4.69 33.41
C HIS A 116 21.49 5.25 33.48
N ALA A 117 20.85 5.57 32.33
CA ALA A 117 19.50 6.16 32.32
C ALA A 117 18.40 5.16 31.96
N CYS A 118 18.69 4.10 31.19
CA CYS A 118 17.76 3.00 30.97
C CYS A 118 17.98 1.93 32.05
N VAL A 119 17.04 1.79 32.97
CA VAL A 119 17.05 0.68 33.93
C VAL A 119 16.57 -0.58 33.18
N LEU A 120 17.45 -1.56 33.00
CA LEU A 120 17.03 -2.90 32.59
C LEU A 120 16.31 -3.52 33.80
N ALA A 121 14.99 -3.67 33.72
CA ALA A 121 14.27 -4.49 34.70
C ALA A 121 14.53 -5.97 34.40
N ALA A 122 15.72 -6.44 34.76
CA ALA A 122 16.03 -7.85 34.92
C ALA A 122 16.00 -8.15 36.42
N ASP A 123 15.06 -9.02 36.82
CA ASP A 123 15.04 -9.75 38.10
C ASP A 123 14.61 -9.06 39.41
N ALA A 124 13.70 -8.07 39.35
CA ALA A 124 12.85 -7.76 40.50
C ALA A 124 11.50 -8.48 40.35
N ARG A 125 11.35 -9.62 41.03
CA ARG A 125 10.06 -10.27 41.27
C ARG A 125 9.19 -9.32 42.12
N SER A 126 8.49 -8.39 41.48
CA SER A 126 7.46 -7.59 42.14
C SER A 126 6.14 -8.36 42.07
N SER A 127 5.93 -9.24 43.05
CA SER A 127 4.60 -9.29 43.67
C SER A 127 4.17 -7.85 43.98
N ASP A 128 2.91 -7.52 43.73
CA ASP A 128 2.29 -6.21 43.92
C ASP A 128 2.46 -5.21 42.78
N LEU A 129 1.73 -5.46 41.69
CA LEU A 129 1.01 -4.44 40.95
C LEU A 129 -0.18 -5.13 40.28
N THR A 130 -1.31 -5.17 40.97
CA THR A 130 -2.60 -5.52 40.37
C THR A 130 -2.85 -4.55 39.21
N PRO A 131 -3.09 -5.01 37.97
CA PRO A 131 -3.41 -4.10 36.88
C PRO A 131 -4.75 -3.41 37.20
N PRO A 132 -4.86 -2.07 37.14
CA PRO A 132 -6.19 -1.47 37.08
C PRO A 132 -6.81 -1.89 35.75
N ASN A 133 -8.02 -2.43 35.81
CA ASN A 133 -8.84 -2.82 34.66
C ASN A 133 -8.67 -1.85 33.49
N GLY A 134 -7.90 -2.27 32.49
CA GLY A 134 -7.71 -1.57 31.24
C GLY A 134 -8.33 -2.42 30.15
N HIS A 135 -9.46 -1.96 29.63
CA HIS A 135 -10.16 -2.57 28.51
C HIS A 135 -9.19 -2.86 27.37
N GLY A 136 -9.17 -4.12 26.91
CA GLY A 136 -8.34 -4.55 25.79
C GLY A 136 -8.60 -3.70 24.56
N LEU A 137 -7.53 -3.23 23.91
CA LEU A 137 -7.65 -2.67 22.58
C LEU A 137 -8.14 -3.78 21.63
N PRO A 138 -9.18 -3.53 20.82
CA PRO A 138 -9.65 -4.51 19.85
C PRO A 138 -8.54 -4.78 18.83
N ARG A 139 -8.14 -6.05 18.74
CA ARG A 139 -7.30 -6.57 17.66
C ARG A 139 -8.12 -6.47 16.37
N SER A 140 -7.90 -5.41 15.59
CA SER A 140 -8.45 -5.32 14.24
C SER A 140 -7.82 -6.41 13.38
N ALA A 141 -8.56 -7.49 13.19
CA ALA A 141 -8.34 -8.43 12.11
C ALA A 141 -8.72 -7.72 10.80
N THR A 142 -7.78 -7.60 9.87
CA THR A 142 -8.08 -7.20 8.50
C THR A 142 -7.83 -8.40 7.61
N THR A 143 -8.93 -8.88 7.04
CA THR A 143 -9.03 -9.83 5.92
C THR A 143 -8.39 -9.25 4.66
#